data_AF-A0A2V7ZHX5-F1
#
_entry.id   AF-A0A2V7ZHX5-F1
#
_cell.length_a   1.000
_cell.length_b   1.000
_cell.length_c   1.000
_cell.angle_alpha   90.00
_cell.angle_beta   90.00
_cell.angle_gamma   90.00
#
_symmetry.space_group_name_H-M   'P 1'
#
loop_
_entity.id
_entity.type
_entity.pdbx_description
1 polymer ?
#
loop_
_entity_poly.entity_id
_entity_poly.type
_entity_poly.pdbx_seq_one_letter_code
_entity_poly.pdbx_strand_id
1 'polypeptide(L)' 'MQMLIEFRNSFPDLTYTVDDLVAEGDKGGARWTARGTHQRDFKGIPATRRAVTVAGTDIFVIVNDRIVEMWTSARTRLA' A
#
# COMPACT_ATOMS: atom_id res chain seq x y z
N MET A 1 -10.96 -5.93 6.29
CA MET A 1 -11.38 -4.95 5.27
C MET A 1 -11.44 -3.51 5.80
N GLN A 2 -11.84 -3.28 7.06
CA GLN A 2 -11.96 -1.94 7.68
C GLN A 2 -10.65 -1.11 7.71
N MET A 3 -9.50 -1.73 8.03
CA MET A 3 -8.21 -1.04 8.12
C MET A 3 -7.79 -0.34 6.81
N LEU A 4 -8.09 -0.95 5.67
CA LEU A 4 -7.73 -0.41 4.36
C LEU A 4 -8.53 0.87 4.03
N ILE A 5 -9.80 0.90 4.44
CA ILE A 5 -10.69 2.06 4.29
C ILE A 5 -10.22 3.20 5.19
N GLU A 6 -9.90 2.91 6.46
CA GLU A 6 -9.37 3.90 7.40
C GLU A 6 -8.05 4.50 6.93
N PHE A 7 -7.15 3.68 6.41
CA PHE A 7 -5.89 4.16 5.84
C PHE A 7 -6.14 5.10 4.65
N ARG A 8 -6.95 4.68 3.67
CA ARG A 8 -7.30 5.56 2.53
C ARG A 8 -7.97 6.87 2.95
N ASN A 9 -8.84 6.83 3.95
CA ASN A 9 -9.50 8.05 4.44
C ASN A 9 -8.51 9.02 5.11
N SER A 10 -7.51 8.47 5.82
CA SER A 10 -6.49 9.26 6.52
C SER A 10 -5.46 9.89 5.59
N PHE A 11 -5.23 9.26 4.44
CA PHE A 11 -4.35 9.69 3.36
C PHE A 11 -5.14 9.78 2.05
N PRO A 12 -6.07 10.74 1.90
CA PRO A 12 -7.00 10.78 0.76
C PRO A 12 -6.29 11.10 -0.57
N ASP A 13 -5.10 11.66 -0.52
CA ASP A 13 -4.22 11.99 -1.66
C ASP A 13 -3.17 10.89 -1.93
N LEU A 14 -3.34 9.70 -1.35
CA LEU A 14 -2.39 8.61 -1.48
C LEU A 14 -2.34 8.09 -2.93
N THR A 15 -1.15 8.16 -3.53
CA THR A 15 -0.85 7.59 -4.84
C THR A 15 0.08 6.39 -4.67
N TYR A 16 -0.10 5.36 -5.50
CA TYR A 16 0.77 4.19 -5.55
C TYR A 16 1.53 4.17 -6.88
N THR A 17 2.81 3.84 -6.82
CA THR A 17 3.65 3.54 -7.98
C THR A 17 4.12 2.10 -7.86
N VAL A 18 3.93 1.30 -8.91
CA VAL A 18 4.59 0.00 -9.05
C VAL A 18 6.00 0.29 -9.56
N ASP A 19 6.99 0.05 -8.71
CA ASP A 19 8.39 0.33 -9.01
C ASP A 19 9.08 -0.84 -9.71
N ASP A 20 8.58 -2.06 -9.51
CA ASP A 20 9.08 -3.29 -10.14
C ASP A 20 7.98 -4.36 -10.16
N LEU A 21 7.98 -5.22 -11.16
CA LEU A 21 6.99 -6.29 -11.34
C LEU A 21 7.64 -7.50 -12.00
N VAL A 22 7.54 -8.65 -11.32
CA VAL A 22 7.95 -9.95 -11.85
C VAL A 22 6.76 -10.90 -11.83
N ALA A 23 6.70 -11.82 -12.79
CA ALA A 23 5.66 -12.84 -12.85
C ALA A 23 6.24 -14.16 -13.35
N GLU A 24 5.83 -15.25 -12.73
CA GLU A 24 6.17 -16.62 -13.11
C GLU A 24 4.94 -17.52 -12.90
N GLY A 25 4.42 -18.09 -13.99
CA GLY A 25 3.22 -18.92 -13.95
C GLY A 25 2.02 -18.15 -13.39
N ASP A 26 1.42 -18.68 -12.33
CA ASP A 26 0.28 -18.09 -11.61
C ASP A 26 0.69 -17.14 -10.49
N LYS A 27 1.98 -16.89 -10.27
CA LYS A 27 2.48 -16.00 -9.20
C LYS A 27 3.09 -14.73 -9.77
N GLY A 28 2.86 -13.62 -9.07
CA GLY A 28 3.51 -12.35 -9.31
C GLY A 28 4.12 -11.76 -8.05
N GLY A 29 5.12 -10.91 -8.24
CA GLY A 29 5.74 -10.12 -7.20
C GLY A 29 5.83 -8.66 -7.64
N ALA A 30 5.39 -7.73 -6.81
CA ALA A 30 5.44 -6.30 -7.10
C ALA A 30 6.16 -5.55 -5.99
N ARG A 31 7.12 -4.70 -6.35
CA ARG A 31 7.64 -3.67 -5.44
C ARG A 31 6.90 -2.38 -5.71
N TRP A 32 6.49 -1.68 -4.66
CA TRP A 32 5.70 -0.46 -4.79
C TRP A 32 6.10 0.61 -3.79
N THR A 33 5.80 1.85 -4.15
CA THR A 33 5.91 3.01 -3.27
C THR A 33 4.60 3.79 -3.26
N ALA A 34 4.08 4.06 -2.06
CA ALA A 34 2.93 4.92 -1.83
C ALA A 34 3.35 6.27 -1.23
N ARG A 35 2.77 7.37 -1.73
CA ARG A 35 3.02 8.74 -1.26
C ARG A 35 1.73 9.49 -1.05
N GLY A 36 1.65 10.26 0.03
CA GLY A 36 0.49 11.09 0.36
C GLY A 36 0.75 11.97 1.57
N THR A 37 -0.31 12.57 2.11
CA THR A 37 -0.26 13.48 3.25
C THR A 37 -1.17 12.97 4.38
N HIS A 38 -0.72 13.04 5.63
CA HIS A 38 -1.54 12.67 6.78
C HIS A 38 -2.60 13.76 7.06
N GLN A 39 -3.79 13.62 6.47
CA GLN A 39 -4.83 14.66 6.48
C GLN A 39 -5.94 14.43 7.50
N ARG A 40 -6.13 13.20 7.98
CA ARG A 40 -7.09 12.84 9.03
C ARG A 40 -6.46 11.90 10.02
N ASP A 41 -7.06 11.78 11.19
CA ASP A 41 -6.57 10.96 12.28
C ASP A 41 -6.43 9.50 11.86
N PHE A 42 -5.27 8.92 12.15
CA PHE A 42 -4.96 7.54 11.83
C PHE A 42 -4.44 6.81 13.07
N LYS A 43 -5.11 5.72 13.45
CA LYS A 43 -4.73 4.89 14.61
C LYS A 43 -4.47 5.68 15.91
N GLY A 44 -5.30 6.69 16.18
CA GLY A 44 -5.17 7.54 17.37
C GLY A 44 -4.11 8.64 17.27
N ILE A 45 -3.45 8.79 16.12
CA ILE A 45 -2.52 9.89 15.85
C ILE A 45 -3.31 10.99 15.13
N PRO A 46 -3.38 12.22 15.68
CA PRO A 46 -4.03 13.34 15.01
C PRO A 46 -3.38 13.66 13.66
N ALA A 47 -4.16 14.18 12.71
CA ALA A 47 -3.67 14.60 11.40
C ALA A 47 -2.45 15.54 11.50
N THR A 48 -1.27 15.04 11.11
CA THR A 48 -0.01 15.78 11.27
C THR A 48 0.30 16.74 10.13
N ARG A 49 -0.43 16.64 9.00
CA ARG A 49 -0.19 17.42 7.78
C ARG A 49 1.19 17.22 7.15
N ARG A 50 1.93 16.19 7.55
CA ARG A 50 3.23 15.84 6.98
C ARG A 50 3.07 14.88 5.81
N ALA A 51 4.01 14.97 4.88
CA ALA A 51 4.16 14.00 3.81
C ALA A 51 4.60 12.64 4.39
N VAL A 52 4.04 11.56 3.85
CA VAL A 52 4.42 10.20 4.18
C VAL A 52 4.87 9.45 2.95
N THR A 53 5.82 8.54 3.12
CA THR A 53 6.22 7.59 2.09
C THR A 53 6.23 6.19 2.68
N VAL A 54 5.45 5.30 2.07
CA VAL A 54 5.41 3.88 2.41
C VAL A 54 5.98 3.12 1.23
N ALA A 55 6.90 2.21 1.47
CA ALA A 55 7.42 1.31 0.43
C ALA A 55 7.14 -0.12 0.85
N GLY A 56 6.77 -0.97 -0.10
CA GLY A 56 6.45 -2.35 0.18
C GLY A 56 6.71 -3.27 -1.00
N THR A 57 6.54 -4.56 -0.71
CA THR A 57 6.57 -5.63 -1.68
C THR A 57 5.38 -6.54 -1.42
N ASP A 58 4.70 -6.92 -2.50
CA ASP A 58 3.62 -7.90 -2.49
C ASP A 58 4.05 -9.12 -3.28
N ILE A 59 3.65 -10.30 -2.82
CA ILE A 59 3.59 -11.54 -3.60
C ILE A 59 2.11 -11.88 -3.74
N PHE A 60 1.65 -12.26 -4.94
CA PHE A 60 0.25 -12.58 -5.19
C PHE A 60 0.09 -13.78 -6.13
N VAL A 61 -1.02 -14.51 -5.98
CA VAL A 61 -1.41 -15.65 -6.84
C VAL A 61 -2.62 -15.25 -7.68
N ILE A 62 -2.59 -15.52 -8.99
CA ILE A 62 -3.64 -15.21 -9.95
C ILE A 62 -4.29 -16.50 -10.48
N VAL A 63 -5.61 -16.59 -10.36
CA VAL A 63 -6.42 -17.65 -10.98
C VAL A 63 -7.62 -17.02 -11.67
N ASN A 64 -7.87 -17.38 -12.94
CA ASN A 64 -8.97 -16.83 -13.74
C ASN A 64 -9.01 -15.29 -13.70
N ASP A 65 -7.87 -14.66 -13.96
CA ASP A 65 -7.67 -13.20 -13.99
C ASP A 65 -7.98 -12.47 -12.67
N ARG A 66 -7.93 -13.19 -11.53
CA ARG A 66 -8.17 -12.62 -10.20
C ARG A 66 -7.05 -12.98 -9.25
N ILE A 67 -6.65 -12.00 -8.42
CA ILE A 67 -5.78 -12.26 -7.27
C ILE A 67 -6.59 -13.06 -6.24
N VAL A 68 -6.17 -14.30 -5.97
CA VAL A 68 -6.81 -15.20 -5.00
C VAL A 68 -6.07 -15.27 -3.67
N GLU A 69 -4.79 -14.90 -3.67
CA GLU A 69 -3.96 -14.85 -2.47
C GLU A 69 -2.92 -13.73 -2.60
N MET A 70 -2.58 -13.08 -1.48
CA MET A 70 -1.60 -12.00 -1.44
C MET A 70 -0.91 -11.93 -0.08
N TRP A 71 0.42 -11.77 -0.10
CA TRP A 71 1.25 -11.50 1.07
C TRP A 71 1.95 -10.16 0.88
N THR A 72 1.83 -9.27 1.85
CA THR A 72 2.39 -7.91 1.80
C THR A 72 3.41 -7.71 2.91
N SER A 73 4.55 -7.13 2.56
CA SER A 73 5.52 -6.59 3.51
C SER A 73 5.74 -5.10 3.20
N ALA A 74 5.55 -4.23 4.19
CA ALA A 74 5.68 -2.79 4.00
C ALA A 74 6.49 -2.14 5.11
N ARG A 75 7.25 -1.10 4.75
CA ARG A 75 7.94 -0.19 5.67
C ARG A 75 7.41 1.23 5.48
N THR A 76 7.21 1.93 6.59
CA THR A 76 6.82 3.34 6.59
C THR A 76 8.02 4.21 6.94
N ARG A 77 8.29 5.23 6.14
CA ARG A 77 9.18 6.34 6.51
C ARG A 77 8.34 7.57 6.80
N LEU A 78 8.52 8.13 7.99
CA LEU A 78 8.01 9.44 8.36
C LEU A 78 9.10 10.46 8.05
N ALA A 79 8.74 11.53 7.36
CA ALA A 79 9.57 12.71 7.19
C ALA A 79 9.39 13.65 8.41
#